data_AF-A0A7K2FVM8-F1
#
_entry.id   AF-A0A7K2FVM8-F1
#
_cell.length_a   1.000
_cell.length_b   1.000
_cell.length_c   1.000
_cell.angle_alpha   90.00
_cell.angle_beta   90.00
_cell.angle_gamma   90.00
#
_symmetry.space_group_name_H-M   'P 1'
#
loop_
_entity.id
_entity.type
_entity.pdbx_description
1 polymer ?
#
loop_
_entity_poly.entity_id
_entity_poly.type
_entity_poly.pdbx_seq_one_letter_code
_entity_poly.pdbx_strand_id
1 'polypeptide(L)' 'MRAEAGAWGWSAEVVESRLGALDKDGQPSGYLFKCRTCGRYMAYADFT' A
#
# COMPACT_ATOMS: atom_id res chain seq x y z
N MET A 1 0.20 3.69 6.72
CA MET A 1 0.85 2.36 6.50
C MET A 1 1.66 1.88 7.70
N ARG A 2 2.93 2.28 7.96
CA ARG A 2 3.69 1.78 9.14
C ARG A 2 3.01 2.08 10.49
N ALA A 3 2.54 3.31 10.68
CA ALA A 3 1.83 3.71 11.90
C ALA A 3 0.44 3.06 12.10
N GLU A 4 -0.12 2.47 11.04
CA GLU A 4 -1.48 1.89 11.05
C GLU A 4 -1.47 0.36 11.02
N ALA A 5 -0.32 -0.25 10.75
CA ALA A 5 -0.20 -1.70 10.62
C ALA A 5 -0.56 -2.46 11.91
N GLY A 6 -0.27 -1.87 13.07
CA GLY A 6 -0.68 -2.42 14.36
C GLY A 6 -2.20 -2.49 14.53
N ALA A 7 -2.94 -1.56 13.93
CA ALA A 7 -4.41 -1.57 13.92
C ALA A 7 -4.99 -2.60 12.94
N TRP A 8 -4.20 -3.07 11.97
CA TRP A 8 -4.57 -4.12 11.01
C TRP A 8 -4.12 -5.52 11.44
N GLY A 9 -3.47 -5.65 12.60
CA GLY A 9 -2.97 -6.93 13.14
C GLY A 9 -1.77 -7.50 12.38
N TRP A 10 -1.08 -6.70 11.57
CA TRP A 10 0.09 -7.16 10.82
C TRP A 10 1.34 -7.12 11.69
N SER A 11 2.16 -8.18 11.61
CA SER A 11 3.47 -8.20 12.27
C SER A 11 4.45 -7.27 11.58
N ALA A 12 5.46 -6.79 12.31
CA ALA A 12 6.49 -5.90 11.75
C ALA A 12 7.22 -6.53 10.55
N GLU A 13 7.44 -7.84 10.58
CA GLU A 13 8.05 -8.59 9.47
C GLU A 13 7.19 -8.54 8.19
N VAL A 14 5.88 -8.70 8.33
CA VAL A 14 4.93 -8.61 7.20
C VAL A 14 4.89 -7.19 6.63
N VAL A 15 4.96 -6.17 7.49
CA VAL A 15 4.99 -4.76 7.09
C VAL A 15 6.25 -4.43 6.28
N GLU A 16 7.42 -4.83 6.77
CA GLU A 16 8.68 -4.55 6.10
C GLU A 16 8.85 -5.37 4.81
N SER A 17 8.39 -6.64 4.79
CA SER A 17 8.32 -7.43 3.56
C SER A 17 7.42 -6.77 2.51
N ARG A 18 6.24 -6.29 2.91
CA ARG A 18 5.30 -5.60 2.00
C ARG A 18 5.83 -4.26 1.52
N LEU A 19 6.57 -3.53 2.36
CA LEU A 19 7.22 -2.27 1.98
C LEU A 19 8.44 -2.50 1.08
N GLY A 20 9.19 -3.59 1.28
CA GLY A 20 10.25 -4.00 0.36
C GLY A 20 9.73 -4.43 -1.01
N ALA A 21 8.52 -5.00 -1.07
CA ALA A 21 7.85 -5.32 -2.34
C ALA A 21 7.34 -4.07 -3.10
N LEU A 22 7.29 -2.91 -2.43
CA LEU A 22 7.06 -1.60 -3.07
C LEU A 22 8.40 -1.03 -3.55
N ASP A 23 9.12 -1.81 -4.36
CA ASP A 23 10.35 -1.36 -5.00
C ASP A 23 10.01 -0.36 -6.13
N LYS A 24 10.80 0.71 -6.24
CA LYS A 24 10.72 1.68 -7.35
C LYS A 24 11.01 1.05 -8.71
N ASP A 25 11.78 -0.04 -8.72
CA ASP A 25 12.13 -0.82 -9.92
C ASP A 25 11.28 -2.10 -10.05
N GLY A 26 10.41 -2.38 -9.06
CA GLY A 26 9.48 -3.50 -9.07
C GLY A 26 8.24 -3.20 -9.91
N GLN A 27 7.52 -4.26 -10.32
CA GLN A 27 6.23 -4.05 -10.99
C GLN A 27 5.28 -3.29 -10.04
N PRO A 28 4.52 -2.30 -10.55
CA PRO A 28 3.59 -1.55 -9.72
C PRO A 28 2.54 -2.48 -9.13
N SER A 29 2.73 -2.85 -7.87
CA SER A 29 1.84 -3.74 -7.10
C SER A 29 0.64 -2.99 -6.50
N GLY A 30 0.51 -1.69 -6.81
CA GLY A 30 -0.66 -0.91 -6.48
C GLY A 30 -0.72 0.46 -7.16
N TYR A 31 -1.95 0.94 -7.30
CA TYR A 31 -2.31 2.22 -7.89
C TYR A 31 -3.07 3.05 -6.85
N LEU A 32 -2.70 4.32 -6.71
CA LEU A 32 -3.39 5.27 -5.84
C LEU A 32 -4.06 6.36 -6.70
N PHE A 33 -5.38 6.43 -6.64
CA PHE A 33 -6.17 7.43 -7.34
C PHE A 33 -6.70 8.47 -6.36
N LYS A 34 -6.73 9.74 -6.79
CA LYS A 34 -7.39 10.82 -6.06
C LYS A 34 -8.59 11.30 -6.86
N CYS A 35 -9.78 11.24 -6.27
CA CYS A 35 -10.97 11.83 -6.88
C CYS A 35 -10.81 13.36 -6.94
N ARG A 36 -10.96 13.94 -8.14
CA ARG A 36 -10.87 15.40 -8.33
C ARG A 36 -12.08 16.16 -7.81
N THR A 37 -13.22 15.49 -7.66
CA THR A 37 -14.48 16.11 -7.19
C THR A 37 -14.56 16.17 -5.66
N CYS A 38 -14.20 15.09 -4.96
CA CYS A 38 -14.33 15.01 -3.50
C CYS A 38 -13.01 14.82 -2.74
N GLY A 39 -11.88 14.72 -3.45
CA GLY A 39 -10.55 14.59 -2.84
C GLY A 39 -10.25 13.23 -2.19
N ARG A 40 -11.20 12.28 -2.20
CA ARG A 40 -11.03 10.95 -1.62
C ARG A 40 -9.98 10.13 -2.38
N TYR A 41 -9.16 9.41 -1.62
CA TYR A 41 -8.19 8.46 -2.16
C TYR A 41 -8.82 7.07 -2.34
N MET A 42 -8.47 6.39 -3.42
CA MET A 42 -8.83 5.01 -3.70
C MET A 42 -7.55 4.25 -4.05
N ALA A 43 -7.23 3.22 -3.28
CA ALA A 43 -6.07 2.37 -3.50
C ALA A 43 -6.53 1.04 -4.11
N TYR A 44 -5.86 0.61 -5.18
CA TYR A 44 -6.00 -0.71 -5.76
C TYR A 44 -4.66 -1.42 -5.64
N ALA A 45 -4.65 -2.67 -5.21
CA ALA A 45 -3.45 -3.50 -5.23
C ALA A 45 -3.69 -4.62 -6.25
N ASP A 46 -2.85 -4.66 -7.28
CA ASP A 46 -2.85 -5.73 -8.26
C ASP A 46 -1.81 -6.75 -7.81
N PHE A 47 -2.27 -7.98 -7.56
CA PHE A 47 -1.43 -9.08 -7.10
C PHE A 47 -1.44 -10.14 -8.20
N THR A 48 -0.43 -10.12 -9.07
CA THR A 48 -0.13 -11.21 -10.01
C THR A 48 0.74 -12.27 -9.37
#